data_AF-A0A1B0DI08-F1
#
_entry.id   AF-A0A1B0DI08-F1
#
_cell.length_a   1.000
_cell.length_b   1.000
_cell.length_c   1.000
_cell.angle_alpha   90.00
_cell.angle_beta   90.00
_cell.angle_gamma   90.00
#
_symmetry.space_group_name_H-M   'P 1'
#
loop_
_entity.id
_entity.type
_entity.pdbx_description
1 polymer ?
#
loop_
_entity_poly.entity_id
_entity_poly.type
_entity_poly.pdbx_seq_one_letter_code
_entity_poly.pdbx_strand_id
1 'polypeptide(L)'
;MKIRPQLVELADIFDQPASNQTALSQLILALNVVQGNVTIAINAAGDIRRPLMGIVMSNFLNTGDQWELIRWPGTVAILALLLVLCAVLLVGVARHSRCALILFSVCGLLAVTGSWLMSGLYLSSSVAVGDLCIDPAEYLASEAPSEMPTDVLLYYTQCESVRSNPFTQRLRESQNAINNARTAMSTVSKVSLVLFKSAGLQPKLGAVSADLNLSERLLTQLTALVDCKAIHFNYLTAARGLCEGGLLGLVLMLIASFIAAILLTVMVWVDSHTWIYIRKRNDYSQVEEPSYISHQPPQNHQTMARTLPRNHNG
;
A
#
# COMPACT_ATOMS: atom_id res chain seq x y z
N MET A 1 0.33 -6.78 -30.29
CA MET A 1 -0.19 -6.95 -31.67
C MET A 1 0.94 -7.39 -32.58
N LYS A 2 0.80 -8.51 -33.28
CA LYS A 2 1.80 -9.01 -34.26
C LYS A 2 1.50 -8.60 -35.71
N ILE A 3 0.50 -7.74 -35.92
CA ILE A 3 0.05 -7.30 -37.25
C ILE A 3 1.14 -6.57 -38.03
N ARG A 4 1.93 -5.71 -37.37
CA ARG A 4 3.01 -4.94 -38.03
C ARG A 4 4.10 -5.83 -38.65
N PRO A 5 4.74 -6.77 -37.93
CA PRO A 5 5.74 -7.64 -38.55
C PRO A 5 5.14 -8.54 -39.64
N GLN A 6 3.89 -8.98 -39.49
CA GLN A 6 3.20 -9.73 -40.55
C GLN A 6 3.01 -8.89 -41.82
N LEU A 7 2.62 -7.61 -41.69
CA LEU A 7 2.45 -6.71 -42.82
C LEU A 7 3.76 -6.38 -43.55
N VAL A 8 4.89 -6.33 -42.83
CA VAL A 8 6.22 -6.17 -43.43
C VAL A 8 6.58 -7.41 -44.23
N GLU A 9 6.36 -8.60 -43.67
CA GLU A 9 6.62 -9.86 -44.37
C GLU A 9 5.74 -10.01 -45.64
N LEU A 10 4.48 -9.54 -45.59
CA LEU A 10 3.63 -9.48 -46.79
C LEU A 10 4.16 -8.48 -47.84
N ALA A 11 4.72 -7.35 -47.41
CA ALA A 11 5.32 -6.38 -48.32
C ALA A 11 6.52 -6.99 -49.06
N ASP A 12 7.40 -7.69 -48.34
CA ASP A 12 8.57 -8.37 -48.92
C ASP A 12 8.17 -9.43 -49.96
N ILE A 13 7.04 -10.13 -49.74
CA ILE A 13 6.50 -11.10 -50.71
C ILE A 13 5.97 -10.40 -51.97
N PHE A 14 5.34 -9.24 -51.82
CA PHE A 14 4.73 -8.50 -52.93
C PHE A 14 5.73 -7.67 -53.74
N ASP A 15 6.96 -7.48 -53.26
CA ASP A 15 8.06 -6.87 -54.02
C ASP A 15 8.58 -7.77 -55.16
N GLN A 16 8.16 -9.05 -55.21
CA GLN A 16 8.51 -9.95 -56.30
C GLN A 16 7.77 -9.58 -57.61
N PRO A 17 8.43 -9.68 -58.79
CA PRO A 17 7.82 -9.31 -60.05
C PRO A 17 6.64 -10.23 -60.39
N ALA A 18 5.48 -9.62 -60.64
CA ALA A 18 4.25 -10.31 -61.02
C ALA A 18 3.92 -10.16 -62.52
N SER A 19 3.13 -11.10 -63.06
CA SER A 19 2.73 -11.11 -64.47
C SER A 19 1.82 -9.93 -64.86
N ASN A 20 1.01 -9.42 -63.93
CA ASN A 20 0.11 -8.30 -64.16
C ASN A 20 0.51 -7.10 -63.28
N GLN A 21 1.21 -6.15 -63.90
CA GLN A 21 1.77 -4.96 -63.24
C GLN A 21 0.68 -4.01 -62.70
N THR A 22 -0.48 -3.92 -63.37
CA THR A 22 -1.61 -3.09 -62.91
C THR A 22 -2.26 -3.66 -61.65
N ALA A 23 -2.40 -4.98 -61.58
CA ALA A 23 -2.92 -5.65 -60.38
C ALA A 23 -1.92 -5.58 -59.22
N LEU A 24 -0.61 -5.64 -59.52
CA LEU A 24 0.46 -5.48 -58.53
C LEU A 24 0.46 -4.08 -57.90
N SER A 25 0.32 -3.02 -58.69
CA SER A 25 0.27 -1.65 -58.15
C SER A 25 -0.96 -1.42 -57.26
N GLN A 26 -2.12 -1.97 -57.64
CA GLN A 26 -3.33 -1.95 -56.80
C GLN A 26 -3.13 -2.72 -55.49
N LEU A 27 -2.46 -3.86 -55.52
CA LEU A 27 -2.15 -4.66 -54.33
C LEU A 27 -1.24 -3.90 -53.35
N ILE A 28 -0.16 -3.30 -53.85
CA ILE A 28 0.79 -2.51 -53.04
C ILE A 28 0.08 -1.31 -52.42
N LEU A 29 -0.75 -0.60 -53.19
CA LEU A 29 -1.53 0.53 -52.68
C LEU A 29 -2.50 0.10 -51.58
N ALA A 30 -3.20 -1.02 -51.76
CA ALA A 30 -4.08 -1.58 -50.74
C ALA A 30 -3.29 -1.99 -49.48
N LEU A 31 -2.11 -2.60 -49.61
CA LEU A 31 -1.26 -2.98 -48.49
C LEU A 31 -0.77 -1.75 -47.70
N ASN A 32 -0.35 -0.69 -48.40
CA ASN A 32 0.04 0.58 -47.78
C ASN A 32 -1.10 1.22 -46.99
N VAL A 33 -2.34 1.14 -47.51
CA VAL A 33 -3.53 1.57 -46.78
C VAL A 33 -3.73 0.76 -45.50
N VAL A 34 -3.53 -0.56 -45.53
CA VAL A 34 -3.60 -1.40 -44.32
C VAL A 34 -2.52 -0.99 -43.31
N GLN A 35 -1.27 -0.84 -43.74
CA GLN A 35 -0.15 -0.45 -42.88
C GLN A 35 -0.35 0.92 -42.23
N GLY A 36 -0.81 1.91 -43.00
CA GLY A 36 -1.10 3.26 -42.51
C GLY A 36 -2.21 3.26 -41.46
N ASN A 37 -3.33 2.60 -41.75
CA ASN A 37 -4.45 2.50 -40.81
C ASN A 37 -4.09 1.72 -39.53
N VAL A 38 -3.36 0.61 -39.64
CA VAL A 38 -2.87 -0.13 -38.46
C VAL A 38 -1.95 0.74 -37.61
N THR A 39 -1.13 1.60 -38.22
CA THR A 39 -0.25 2.53 -37.49
C THR A 39 -1.06 3.58 -36.73
N ILE A 40 -2.08 4.17 -37.37
CA ILE A 40 -3.00 5.12 -36.72
C ILE A 40 -3.71 4.45 -35.52
N ALA A 41 -4.23 3.24 -35.70
CA ALA A 41 -4.88 2.49 -34.62
C ALA A 41 -3.93 2.21 -33.45
N ILE A 42 -2.68 1.82 -33.73
CA ILE A 42 -1.66 1.59 -32.69
C ILE A 42 -1.35 2.88 -31.92
N ASN A 43 -1.19 4.00 -32.62
CA ASN A 43 -0.89 5.29 -31.99
C ASN A 43 -2.06 5.76 -31.11
N ALA A 44 -3.30 5.71 -31.63
CA ALA A 44 -4.49 6.05 -30.87
C ALA A 44 -4.68 5.15 -29.64
N ALA A 45 -4.42 3.84 -29.75
CA ALA A 45 -4.43 2.92 -28.61
C ALA A 45 -3.33 3.25 -27.58
N GLY A 46 -2.16 3.71 -28.05
CA GLY A 46 -1.08 4.21 -27.19
C GLY A 46 -1.51 5.45 -26.39
N ASP A 47 -2.18 6.39 -27.04
CA ASP A 47 -2.67 7.62 -26.41
C ASP A 47 -3.78 7.35 -25.39
N ILE A 48 -4.62 6.34 -25.60
CA ILE A 48 -5.59 5.87 -24.59
C ILE A 48 -4.86 5.20 -23.42
N ARG A 49 -3.87 4.34 -23.71
CA ARG A 49 -3.18 3.56 -22.67
C ARG A 49 -2.37 4.41 -21.69
N ARG A 50 -1.71 5.47 -22.17
CA ARG A 50 -0.82 6.31 -21.34
C ARG A 50 -1.47 6.83 -20.05
N PRO A 51 -2.61 7.56 -20.10
CA PRO A 51 -3.26 8.04 -18.88
C PRO A 51 -3.85 6.89 -18.03
N LEU A 52 -4.31 5.81 -18.66
CA LEU A 52 -4.85 4.65 -17.93
C LEU A 52 -3.77 3.89 -17.15
N MET A 53 -2.53 3.84 -17.62
CA MET A 53 -1.41 3.26 -16.87
C MET A 53 -1.10 4.05 -15.60
N GLY A 54 -1.37 5.35 -15.59
CA GLY A 54 -1.30 6.16 -14.38
C GLY A 54 -2.38 5.76 -13.36
N ILE A 55 -3.62 5.54 -13.82
CA ILE A 55 -4.74 5.13 -12.96
C ILE A 55 -4.53 3.71 -12.43
N VAL A 56 -4.00 2.79 -13.25
CA VAL A 56 -3.58 1.44 -12.81
C VAL A 56 -2.25 1.56 -12.07
N MET A 57 -2.38 2.15 -10.89
CA MET A 57 -1.31 2.51 -10.01
C MET A 57 -0.78 1.26 -9.30
N SER A 58 -0.29 0.28 -10.06
CA SER A 58 0.29 -0.98 -9.57
C SER A 58 1.32 -0.77 -8.46
N ASN A 59 2.07 0.33 -8.55
CA ASN A 59 3.00 0.75 -7.51
C ASN A 59 2.31 1.25 -6.23
N PHE A 60 1.21 2.02 -6.31
CA PHE A 60 0.48 2.43 -5.10
C PHE A 60 -0.32 1.27 -4.52
N LEU A 61 -0.88 0.38 -5.34
CA LEU A 61 -1.54 -0.84 -4.88
C LEU A 61 -0.53 -1.73 -4.14
N ASN A 62 0.65 -1.96 -4.72
CA ASN A 62 1.69 -2.75 -4.08
C ASN A 62 2.24 -2.05 -2.81
N THR A 63 2.47 -0.74 -2.86
CA THR A 63 2.96 0.01 -1.70
C THR A 63 1.92 0.02 -0.58
N GLY A 64 0.65 0.26 -0.89
CA GLY A 64 -0.46 0.21 0.07
C GLY A 64 -0.62 -1.16 0.70
N ASP A 65 -0.47 -2.22 -0.08
CA ASP A 65 -0.50 -3.60 0.41
C ASP A 65 0.69 -3.87 1.36
N GLN A 66 1.90 -3.39 1.03
CA GLN A 66 3.05 -3.47 1.95
C GLN A 66 2.83 -2.67 3.24
N TRP A 67 2.22 -1.49 3.17
CA TRP A 67 1.91 -0.68 4.36
C TRP A 67 0.88 -1.36 5.26
N GLU A 68 -0.17 -1.94 4.68
CA GLU A 68 -1.19 -2.67 5.43
C GLU A 68 -0.59 -3.95 6.06
N LEU A 69 0.30 -4.63 5.33
CA LEU A 69 1.07 -5.78 5.81
C LEU A 69 1.99 -5.42 6.99
N ILE A 70 2.49 -4.18 7.08
CA ILE A 70 3.31 -3.72 8.21
C ILE A 70 2.44 -3.22 9.37
N ARG A 71 1.36 -2.50 9.07
CA ARG A 71 0.51 -1.81 10.06
C ARG A 71 -0.22 -2.80 10.95
N TRP A 72 -0.87 -3.81 10.36
CA TRP A 72 -1.64 -4.81 11.10
C TRP A 72 -0.80 -5.58 12.13
N PRO A 73 0.32 -6.25 11.78
CA PRO A 73 1.12 -6.97 12.76
C PRO A 73 1.85 -6.03 13.71
N GLY A 74 2.25 -4.84 13.27
CA GLY A 74 2.88 -3.83 14.13
C GLY A 74 1.94 -3.42 15.27
N THR A 75 0.70 -3.07 14.94
CA THR A 75 -0.31 -2.71 15.96
C THR A 75 -0.63 -3.88 16.88
N VAL A 76 -0.79 -5.09 16.35
CA VAL A 76 -1.04 -6.31 17.16
C VAL A 76 0.13 -6.59 18.11
N ALA A 77 1.37 -6.49 17.63
CA ALA A 77 2.57 -6.73 18.44
C ALA A 77 2.72 -5.69 19.57
N ILE A 78 2.47 -4.40 19.27
CA ILE A 78 2.49 -3.33 20.28
C ILE A 78 1.40 -3.57 21.34
N LEU A 79 0.17 -3.89 20.93
CA LEU A 79 -0.92 -4.18 21.85
C LEU A 79 -0.63 -5.42 22.71
N ALA A 80 -0.07 -6.48 22.13
CA ALA A 80 0.32 -7.68 22.87
C ALA A 80 1.42 -7.38 23.90
N LEU A 81 2.44 -6.59 23.52
CA LEU A 81 3.48 -6.16 24.44
C LEU A 81 2.91 -5.31 25.57
N LEU A 82 2.02 -4.36 25.28
CA LEU A 82 1.34 -3.54 26.29
C LEU A 82 0.51 -4.41 27.26
N LEU A 83 -0.21 -5.42 26.77
CA LEU A 83 -0.97 -6.34 27.63
C LEU A 83 -0.06 -7.16 28.56
N VAL A 84 1.06 -7.67 28.05
CA VAL A 84 2.05 -8.39 28.88
C VAL A 84 2.61 -7.46 29.94
N LEU A 85 2.94 -6.22 29.58
CA LEU A 85 3.42 -5.23 30.53
C LEU A 85 2.36 -4.95 31.60
N CYS A 86 1.09 -4.69 31.23
CA CYS A 86 -0.02 -4.53 32.17
C CYS A 86 -0.14 -5.72 33.15
N ALA A 87 -0.03 -6.96 32.68
CA ALA A 87 -0.09 -8.14 33.54
C ALA A 87 1.09 -8.19 34.53
N VAL A 88 2.30 -7.87 34.07
CA VAL A 88 3.48 -7.74 34.94
C VAL A 88 3.29 -6.63 35.96
N LEU A 89 2.65 -5.51 35.58
CA LEU A 89 2.34 -4.42 36.50
C LEU A 89 1.43 -4.89 37.65
N LEU A 90 0.34 -5.57 37.31
CA LEU A 90 -0.60 -6.13 38.30
C LEU A 90 0.06 -7.14 39.26
N VAL A 91 0.96 -7.99 38.74
CA VAL A 91 1.71 -8.95 39.56
C VAL A 91 2.76 -8.24 40.43
N GLY A 92 3.38 -7.17 39.91
CA GLY A 92 4.37 -6.35 40.62
C GLY A 92 3.79 -5.73 41.89
N VAL A 93 2.60 -5.14 41.77
CA VAL A 93 1.81 -4.62 42.91
C VAL A 93 1.58 -5.71 43.96
N ALA A 94 1.22 -6.93 43.52
CA ALA A 94 0.93 -8.04 44.42
C ALA A 94 2.18 -8.60 45.13
N ARG A 95 3.36 -8.54 44.50
CA ARG A 95 4.59 -9.21 44.99
C ARG A 95 5.55 -8.31 45.77
N HIS A 96 5.42 -6.98 45.71
CA HIS A 96 6.14 -6.03 46.58
C HIS A 96 7.69 -6.21 46.60
N SER A 97 8.28 -6.70 45.51
CA SER A 97 9.71 -7.03 45.40
C SER A 97 10.53 -5.86 44.84
N ARG A 98 11.67 -5.54 45.48
CA ARG A 98 12.49 -4.37 45.14
C ARG A 98 13.08 -4.41 43.71
N CYS A 99 13.58 -5.56 43.25
CA CYS A 99 14.10 -5.70 41.89
C CYS A 99 13.00 -5.63 40.83
N ALA A 100 11.80 -6.13 41.14
CA ALA A 100 10.65 -6.06 40.25
C ALA A 100 10.18 -4.62 40.04
N LEU A 101 10.27 -3.77 41.06
CA LEU A 101 9.84 -2.36 41.01
C LEU A 101 10.72 -1.48 40.10
N ILE A 102 12.02 -1.78 40.00
CA ILE A 102 12.92 -1.05 39.09
C ILE A 102 12.62 -1.41 37.63
N LEU A 103 12.50 -2.72 37.32
CA LEU A 103 12.13 -3.19 35.97
C LEU A 103 10.72 -2.71 35.58
N PHE A 104 9.78 -2.71 36.53
CA PHE A 104 8.44 -2.15 36.39
C PHE A 104 8.48 -0.68 35.97
N SER A 105 9.30 0.15 36.62
CA SER A 105 9.36 1.59 36.35
C SER A 105 9.80 1.89 34.92
N VAL A 106 10.85 1.19 34.45
CA VAL A 106 11.35 1.35 33.08
C VAL A 106 10.31 0.85 32.06
N CYS A 107 9.78 -0.35 32.26
CA CYS A 107 8.79 -0.93 31.35
C CYS A 107 7.47 -0.14 31.33
N GLY A 108 7.00 0.33 32.49
CA GLY A 108 5.81 1.15 32.63
C GLY A 108 5.96 2.50 31.92
N LEU A 109 7.12 3.15 32.03
CA LEU A 109 7.41 4.38 31.30
C LEU A 109 7.43 4.15 29.78
N LEU A 110 8.04 3.06 29.31
CA LEU A 110 8.02 2.67 27.89
C LEU A 110 6.60 2.37 27.40
N ALA A 111 5.78 1.71 28.21
CA ALA A 111 4.38 1.45 27.88
C ALA A 111 3.57 2.76 27.76
N VAL A 112 3.70 3.67 28.72
CA VAL A 112 3.04 4.98 28.72
C VAL A 112 3.46 5.79 27.49
N THR A 113 4.75 5.92 27.24
CA THR A 113 5.27 6.66 26.08
C THR A 113 4.79 6.05 24.76
N GLY A 114 4.82 4.72 24.63
CA GLY A 114 4.28 4.00 23.48
C GLY A 114 2.78 4.25 23.26
N SER A 115 1.97 4.18 24.32
CA SER A 115 0.52 4.43 24.21
C SER A 115 0.20 5.87 23.78
N TRP A 116 0.90 6.87 24.33
CA TRP A 116 0.74 8.27 23.90
C TRP A 116 1.16 8.50 22.45
N LEU A 117 2.26 7.89 22.02
CA LEU A 117 2.70 7.95 20.62
C LEU A 117 1.66 7.32 19.69
N MET A 118 1.12 6.16 20.05
CA MET A 118 0.07 5.50 19.27
C MET A 118 -1.21 6.34 19.19
N SER A 119 -1.64 6.95 20.29
CA SER A 119 -2.78 7.87 20.27
C SER A 119 -2.51 9.09 19.38
N GLY A 120 -1.30 9.65 19.41
CA GLY A 120 -0.90 10.74 18.52
C GLY A 120 -0.96 10.34 17.04
N LEU A 121 -0.45 9.15 16.71
CA LEU A 121 -0.51 8.60 15.35
C LEU A 121 -1.94 8.38 14.89
N TYR A 122 -2.78 7.72 15.70
CA TYR A 122 -4.18 7.48 15.34
C TYR A 122 -4.99 8.77 15.22
N LEU A 123 -4.70 9.77 16.06
CA LEU A 123 -5.34 11.09 15.95
C LEU A 123 -4.96 11.76 14.62
N SER A 124 -3.67 11.81 14.29
CA SER A 124 -3.19 12.39 13.04
C SER A 124 -3.77 11.68 11.83
N SER A 125 -3.79 10.34 11.83
CA SER A 125 -4.40 9.56 10.75
C SER A 125 -5.91 9.77 10.65
N SER A 126 -6.62 9.85 11.78
CA SER A 126 -8.07 10.09 11.78
C SER A 126 -8.42 11.46 11.21
N VAL A 127 -7.62 12.50 11.52
CA VAL A 127 -7.79 13.84 10.94
C VAL A 127 -7.51 13.80 9.44
N ALA A 128 -6.38 13.24 9.03
CA ALA A 128 -6.02 13.16 7.61
C ALA A 128 -7.06 12.40 6.77
N VAL A 129 -7.56 11.26 7.29
CA VAL A 129 -8.63 10.49 6.64
C VAL A 129 -9.96 11.24 6.72
N GLY A 130 -10.24 11.96 7.81
CA GLY A 130 -11.43 12.80 7.93
C GLY A 130 -11.49 13.91 6.88
N ASP A 131 -10.37 14.60 6.66
CA ASP A 131 -10.24 15.63 5.62
C ASP A 131 -10.43 15.03 4.23
N LEU A 132 -9.81 13.88 3.96
CA LEU A 132 -10.02 13.10 2.72
C LEU A 132 -11.51 12.75 2.51
N CYS A 133 -12.24 12.44 3.57
CA CYS A 133 -13.64 12.03 3.49
C CYS A 133 -14.60 13.19 3.23
N ILE A 134 -14.16 14.45 3.37
CA ILE A 134 -14.96 15.63 3.03
C ILE A 134 -15.08 15.80 1.51
N ASP A 135 -13.95 15.69 0.80
CA ASP A 135 -13.90 15.70 -0.66
C ASP A 135 -12.77 14.78 -1.17
N PRO A 136 -13.09 13.48 -1.38
CA PRO A 136 -12.08 12.53 -1.84
C PRO A 136 -11.64 12.77 -3.29
N ALA A 137 -12.44 13.50 -4.09
CA ALA A 137 -12.13 13.75 -5.49
C ALA A 137 -11.09 14.88 -5.63
N GLU A 138 -11.23 15.93 -4.83
CA GLU A 138 -10.26 17.04 -4.78
C GLU A 138 -8.91 16.57 -4.25
N TYR A 139 -8.89 15.78 -3.16
CA TYR A 139 -7.66 15.21 -2.62
C TYR A 139 -6.92 14.32 -3.63
N LEU A 140 -7.65 13.46 -4.35
CA LEU A 140 -7.05 12.60 -5.36
C LEU A 140 -6.47 13.42 -6.52
N ALA A 141 -7.07 14.57 -6.84
CA ALA A 141 -6.58 15.47 -7.87
C ALA A 141 -5.32 16.23 -7.45
N SER A 142 -5.16 16.58 -6.16
CA SER A 142 -3.94 17.21 -5.66
C SER A 142 -2.76 16.26 -5.55
N GLU A 143 -3.00 14.99 -5.23
CA GLU A 143 -1.96 13.96 -5.08
C GLU A 143 -1.64 13.21 -6.40
N ALA A 144 -2.40 13.48 -7.46
CA ALA A 144 -2.16 12.84 -8.75
C ALA A 144 -0.79 13.25 -9.34
N PRO A 145 -0.02 12.31 -9.93
CA PRO A 145 1.20 12.63 -10.63
C PRO A 145 0.96 13.65 -11.75
N SER A 146 1.91 14.55 -11.97
CA SER A 146 1.83 15.58 -13.03
C SER A 146 1.70 15.03 -14.45
N GLU A 147 2.02 13.74 -14.67
CA GLU A 147 1.82 13.05 -15.94
C GLU A 147 0.36 12.62 -16.21
N MET A 148 -0.51 12.68 -15.19
CA MET A 148 -1.94 12.40 -15.36
C MET A 148 -2.73 13.69 -15.66
N PRO A 149 -3.50 13.74 -16.76
CA PRO A 149 -4.36 14.88 -17.04
C PRO A 149 -5.47 14.96 -15.99
N THR A 150 -5.56 16.10 -15.29
CA THR A 150 -6.59 16.36 -14.27
C THR A 150 -8.01 16.16 -14.80
N ASP A 151 -8.24 16.44 -16.09
CA ASP A 151 -9.53 16.23 -16.77
C ASP A 151 -9.97 14.76 -16.82
N VAL A 152 -9.02 13.83 -17.00
CA VAL A 152 -9.29 12.39 -17.04
C VAL A 152 -9.64 11.88 -15.65
N LEU A 153 -8.93 12.37 -14.62
CA LEU A 153 -9.21 12.00 -13.25
C LEU A 153 -10.61 12.48 -12.82
N LEU A 154 -10.93 13.75 -13.08
CA LEU A 154 -12.24 14.33 -12.79
C LEU A 154 -13.37 13.63 -13.55
N TYR A 155 -13.12 13.18 -14.79
CA TYR A 155 -14.07 12.38 -15.55
C TYR A 155 -14.45 11.08 -14.81
N TYR A 156 -13.48 10.39 -14.21
CA TYR A 156 -13.72 9.15 -13.47
C TYR A 156 -14.25 9.37 -12.04
N THR A 157 -13.84 10.44 -11.36
CA THR A 157 -14.29 10.71 -9.98
C THR A 157 -15.68 11.35 -9.92
N GLN A 158 -16.05 12.21 -10.87
CA GLN A 158 -17.34 12.90 -10.88
C GLN A 158 -18.38 12.22 -11.77
N CYS A 159 -17.95 11.54 -12.85
CA CYS A 159 -18.81 10.82 -13.81
C CYS A 159 -20.08 11.60 -14.21
N GLU A 160 -19.92 12.89 -14.49
CA GLU A 160 -21.02 13.78 -14.88
C GLU A 160 -21.55 13.42 -16.27
N SER A 161 -22.88 13.38 -16.43
CA SER A 161 -23.54 13.00 -17.69
C SER A 161 -23.28 13.97 -18.85
N VAL A 162 -22.96 15.24 -18.55
CA VAL A 162 -22.66 16.29 -19.54
C VAL A 162 -21.25 16.15 -20.10
N ARG A 163 -20.33 15.53 -19.34
CA ARG A 163 -18.92 15.42 -19.74
C ARG A 163 -18.74 14.26 -20.70
N SER A 164 -18.31 14.58 -21.93
CA SER A 164 -17.99 13.56 -22.93
C SER A 164 -16.73 12.78 -22.53
N ASN A 165 -16.70 11.48 -22.85
CA ASN A 165 -15.54 10.64 -22.55
C ASN A 165 -14.30 11.18 -23.29
N PRO A 166 -13.18 11.51 -22.59
CA PRO A 166 -11.98 12.09 -23.19
C PRO A 166 -11.34 11.18 -24.25
N PHE A 167 -11.63 9.87 -24.19
CA PHE A 167 -11.12 8.88 -25.13
C PHE A 167 -12.02 8.68 -26.36
N THR A 168 -13.22 9.28 -26.41
CA THR A 168 -14.19 9.07 -27.51
C THR A 168 -13.58 9.34 -28.87
N GLN A 169 -12.82 10.45 -29.01
CA GLN A 169 -12.20 10.83 -30.28
C GLN A 169 -11.16 9.79 -30.72
N ARG A 170 -10.27 9.35 -29.81
CA ARG A 170 -9.22 8.37 -30.09
C ARG A 170 -9.79 6.97 -30.32
N LEU A 171 -10.83 6.59 -29.59
CA LEU A 171 -11.57 5.35 -29.80
C LEU A 171 -12.20 5.33 -31.19
N ARG A 172 -12.86 6.42 -31.60
CA ARG A 172 -13.48 6.53 -32.92
C ARG A 172 -12.45 6.54 -34.04
N GLU A 173 -11.32 7.22 -33.85
CA GLU A 173 -10.18 7.20 -34.76
C GLU A 173 -9.64 5.77 -34.94
N SER A 174 -9.41 5.05 -33.83
CA SER A 174 -8.96 3.65 -33.84
C SER A 174 -9.98 2.70 -34.50
N GLN A 175 -11.28 2.86 -34.20
CA GLN A 175 -12.34 2.03 -34.77
C GLN A 175 -12.43 2.22 -36.29
N ASN A 176 -12.39 3.47 -36.75
CA ASN A 176 -12.42 3.79 -38.18
C ASN A 176 -11.17 3.25 -38.88
N ALA A 177 -9.99 3.40 -38.27
CA ALA A 177 -8.74 2.90 -38.84
C ALA A 177 -8.75 1.36 -38.96
N ILE A 178 -9.18 0.63 -37.94
CA ILE A 178 -9.29 -0.84 -38.01
C ILE A 178 -10.33 -1.28 -39.05
N ASN A 179 -11.48 -0.61 -39.14
CA ASN A 179 -12.50 -0.92 -40.15
C ASN A 179 -11.98 -0.70 -41.59
N ASN A 180 -11.24 0.39 -41.81
CA ASN A 180 -10.60 0.69 -43.08
C ASN A 180 -9.50 -0.33 -43.42
N ALA A 181 -8.66 -0.69 -42.44
CA ALA A 181 -7.64 -1.72 -42.58
C ALA A 181 -8.26 -3.08 -42.93
N ARG A 182 -9.34 -3.48 -42.26
CA ARG A 182 -10.08 -4.72 -42.53
C ARG A 182 -10.63 -4.76 -43.95
N THR A 183 -11.22 -3.65 -44.40
CA THR A 183 -11.78 -3.52 -45.75
C THR A 183 -10.68 -3.61 -46.80
N ALA A 184 -9.58 -2.86 -46.64
CA ALA A 184 -8.43 -2.91 -47.53
C ALA A 184 -7.74 -4.29 -47.54
N MET A 185 -7.66 -4.96 -46.39
CA MET A 185 -7.09 -6.31 -46.27
C MET A 185 -7.90 -7.35 -47.04
N SER A 186 -9.22 -7.17 -47.17
CA SER A 186 -10.05 -8.04 -48.01
C SER A 186 -9.67 -7.94 -49.49
N THR A 187 -9.29 -6.74 -49.96
CA THR A 187 -8.79 -6.51 -51.31
C THR A 187 -7.40 -7.12 -51.49
N VAL A 188 -6.49 -6.90 -50.52
CA VAL A 188 -5.16 -7.51 -50.48
C VAL A 188 -5.28 -9.04 -50.59
N SER A 189 -6.22 -9.65 -49.86
CA SER A 189 -6.46 -11.08 -49.90
C SER A 189 -6.93 -11.61 -51.25
N LYS A 190 -7.93 -10.96 -51.85
CA LYS A 190 -8.45 -11.39 -53.15
C LYS A 190 -7.42 -11.22 -54.27
N VAL A 191 -6.72 -10.09 -54.31
CA VAL A 191 -5.78 -9.77 -55.39
C VAL A 191 -4.50 -10.60 -55.26
N SER A 192 -3.94 -10.74 -54.07
CA SER A 192 -2.69 -11.48 -53.87
C SER A 192 -2.79 -12.97 -54.15
N LEU A 193 -3.91 -13.62 -53.84
CA LEU A 193 -4.12 -15.05 -54.13
C LEU A 193 -4.22 -15.35 -55.63
N VAL A 194 -4.70 -14.37 -56.41
CA VAL A 194 -4.76 -14.48 -57.89
C VAL A 194 -3.39 -14.24 -58.50
N LEU A 195 -2.63 -13.29 -57.95
CA LEU A 195 -1.32 -12.88 -58.48
C LEU A 195 -0.19 -13.82 -58.08
N PHE A 196 -0.21 -14.29 -56.84
CA PHE A 196 0.80 -15.15 -56.23
C PHE A 196 0.14 -16.47 -55.80
N LYS A 197 0.26 -17.51 -56.62
CA LYS A 197 -0.24 -18.88 -56.32
C LYS A 197 0.63 -19.62 -55.30
N SER A 198 1.06 -18.94 -54.22
CA SER A 198 1.91 -19.52 -53.18
C SER A 198 1.09 -20.20 -52.09
N ALA A 199 1.36 -21.48 -51.82
CA ALA A 199 0.68 -22.26 -50.78
C ALA A 199 0.86 -21.69 -49.35
N GLY A 200 1.94 -20.92 -49.11
CA GLY A 200 2.23 -20.30 -47.81
C GLY A 200 1.56 -18.93 -47.60
N LEU A 201 0.94 -18.35 -48.62
CA LEU A 201 0.40 -16.99 -48.58
C LEU A 201 -0.97 -16.93 -47.90
N GLN A 202 -1.88 -17.85 -48.29
CA GLN A 202 -3.23 -17.94 -47.71
C GLN A 202 -3.28 -18.00 -46.17
N PRO A 203 -2.46 -18.82 -45.47
CA PRO A 203 -2.45 -18.81 -44.01
C PRO A 203 -1.94 -17.50 -43.40
N LYS A 204 -0.99 -16.80 -44.04
CA LYS A 204 -0.49 -15.49 -43.56
C LYS A 204 -1.55 -14.40 -43.65
N LEU A 205 -2.30 -14.33 -44.76
CA LEU A 205 -3.40 -13.37 -44.91
C LEU A 205 -4.57 -13.70 -43.99
N GLY A 206 -4.87 -14.99 -43.81
CA GLY A 206 -5.86 -15.45 -42.84
C GLY A 206 -5.50 -15.01 -41.42
N ALA A 207 -4.23 -15.11 -41.02
CA ALA A 207 -3.75 -14.66 -39.71
C ALA A 207 -3.93 -13.14 -39.51
N VAL A 208 -3.53 -12.32 -40.49
CA VAL A 208 -3.70 -10.84 -40.40
C VAL A 208 -5.18 -10.46 -40.36
N SER A 209 -6.02 -11.10 -41.17
CA SER A 209 -7.46 -10.83 -41.16
C SER A 209 -8.12 -11.26 -39.84
N ALA A 210 -7.71 -12.38 -39.27
CA ALA A 210 -8.18 -12.83 -37.96
C ALA A 210 -7.77 -11.85 -36.85
N ASP A 211 -6.53 -11.37 -36.87
CA ASP A 211 -6.04 -10.38 -35.91
C ASP A 211 -6.76 -9.03 -36.03
N LEU A 212 -7.07 -8.55 -37.24
CA LEU A 212 -7.87 -7.34 -37.44
C LEU A 212 -9.30 -7.50 -36.91
N ASN A 213 -9.93 -8.66 -37.14
CA ASN A 213 -11.28 -8.95 -36.61
C ASN A 213 -11.28 -9.03 -35.08
N LEU A 214 -10.24 -9.61 -34.49
CA LEU A 214 -10.04 -9.64 -33.04
C LEU A 214 -9.90 -8.22 -32.50
N SER A 215 -9.10 -7.39 -33.17
CA SER A 215 -8.85 -5.99 -32.78
C SER A 215 -10.12 -5.15 -32.77
N GLU A 216 -10.99 -5.32 -33.77
CA GLU A 216 -12.29 -4.64 -33.84
C GLU A 216 -13.20 -5.01 -32.64
N ARG A 217 -13.23 -6.31 -32.28
CA ARG A 217 -14.00 -6.79 -31.12
C ARG A 217 -13.44 -6.25 -29.81
N LEU A 218 -12.11 -6.25 -29.65
CA LEU A 218 -11.46 -5.71 -28.46
C LEU A 218 -11.69 -4.20 -28.31
N LEU A 219 -11.67 -3.43 -29.41
CA LEU A 219 -11.96 -1.99 -29.35
C LEU A 219 -13.41 -1.70 -28.95
N THR A 220 -14.34 -2.53 -29.41
CA THR A 220 -15.75 -2.44 -29.00
C THR A 220 -15.90 -2.70 -27.51
N GLN A 221 -15.21 -3.72 -26.97
CA GLN A 221 -15.19 -4.00 -25.53
C GLN A 221 -14.49 -2.89 -24.76
N LEU A 222 -13.34 -2.41 -25.23
CA LEU A 222 -12.57 -1.34 -24.60
C LEU A 222 -13.41 -0.06 -24.46
N THR A 223 -14.23 0.25 -25.46
CA THR A 223 -15.13 1.41 -25.42
C THR A 223 -16.08 1.35 -24.22
N ALA A 224 -16.59 0.16 -23.87
CA ALA A 224 -17.43 -0.03 -22.70
C ALA A 224 -16.62 -0.02 -21.39
N LEU A 225 -15.40 -0.56 -21.39
CA LEU A 225 -14.54 -0.61 -20.20
C LEU A 225 -14.00 0.77 -19.79
N VAL A 226 -13.83 1.68 -20.76
CA VAL A 226 -13.30 3.03 -20.53
C VAL A 226 -14.41 4.00 -20.06
N ASP A 227 -15.67 3.55 -20.02
CA ASP A 227 -16.79 4.34 -19.48
C ASP A 227 -16.58 4.66 -17.99
N CYS A 228 -16.94 5.87 -17.57
CA CYS A 228 -16.68 6.33 -16.21
C CYS A 228 -17.40 5.48 -15.16
N LYS A 229 -18.56 4.91 -15.49
CA LYS A 229 -19.46 4.26 -14.52
C LYS A 229 -18.80 3.14 -13.72
N ALA A 230 -18.05 2.26 -14.38
CA ALA A 230 -17.44 1.11 -13.70
C ALA A 230 -16.34 1.56 -12.73
N ILE A 231 -15.47 2.48 -13.17
CA ILE A 231 -14.38 3.02 -12.33
C ILE A 231 -14.95 3.90 -11.22
N HIS A 232 -15.91 4.76 -11.53
CA HIS A 232 -16.59 5.61 -10.55
C HIS A 232 -17.27 4.78 -9.46
N PHE A 233 -17.92 3.67 -9.82
CA PHE A 233 -18.50 2.75 -8.84
C PHE A 233 -17.43 2.19 -7.89
N ASN A 234 -16.33 1.66 -8.43
CA ASN A 234 -15.23 1.14 -7.61
C ASN A 234 -14.60 2.21 -6.71
N TYR A 235 -14.43 3.42 -7.25
CA TYR A 235 -13.96 4.59 -6.51
C TYR A 235 -14.89 4.93 -5.34
N LEU A 236 -16.19 5.01 -5.60
CA LEU A 236 -17.19 5.34 -4.59
C LEU A 236 -17.28 4.25 -3.50
N THR A 237 -17.18 2.97 -3.90
CA THR A 237 -17.14 1.84 -2.96
C THR A 237 -15.91 1.89 -2.08
N ALA A 238 -14.73 2.18 -2.65
CA ALA A 238 -13.49 2.31 -1.90
C ALA A 238 -13.52 3.51 -0.95
N ALA A 239 -13.97 4.68 -1.42
CA ALA A 239 -14.10 5.89 -0.63
C ALA A 239 -15.08 5.67 0.54
N ARG A 240 -16.25 5.08 0.29
CA ARG A 240 -17.20 4.73 1.37
C ARG A 240 -16.63 3.72 2.34
N GLY A 241 -15.96 2.68 1.86
CA GLY A 241 -15.31 1.69 2.72
C GLY A 241 -14.28 2.31 3.66
N LEU A 242 -13.47 3.23 3.13
CA LEU A 242 -12.48 3.98 3.93
C LEU A 242 -13.13 4.95 4.90
N CYS A 243 -14.15 5.70 4.47
CA CYS A 243 -14.78 6.76 5.26
C CYS A 243 -15.79 6.26 6.29
N GLU A 244 -16.56 5.23 5.99
CA GLU A 244 -17.51 4.65 6.94
C GLU A 244 -16.85 3.58 7.81
N GLY A 245 -16.07 2.68 7.21
CA GLY A 245 -15.42 1.57 7.92
C GLY A 245 -14.05 1.92 8.47
N GLY A 246 -13.17 2.44 7.62
CA GLY A 246 -11.77 2.73 7.97
C GLY A 246 -11.64 3.82 9.05
N LEU A 247 -12.33 4.95 8.87
CA LEU A 247 -12.31 6.06 9.81
C LEU A 247 -12.89 5.66 11.17
N LEU A 248 -14.01 4.93 11.19
CA LEU A 248 -14.59 4.39 12.42
C LEU A 248 -13.57 3.50 13.15
N GLY A 249 -12.89 2.60 12.43
CA GLY A 249 -11.85 1.75 13.00
C GLY A 249 -10.69 2.55 13.60
N LEU A 250 -10.21 3.60 12.90
CA LEU A 250 -9.15 4.49 13.39
C LEU A 250 -9.56 5.22 14.66
N VAL A 251 -10.79 5.74 14.72
CA VAL A 251 -11.32 6.44 15.90
C VAL A 251 -11.47 5.48 17.08
N LEU A 252 -11.93 4.24 16.86
CA LEU A 252 -12.02 3.24 17.92
C LEU A 252 -10.64 2.87 18.48
N MET A 253 -9.64 2.70 17.61
CA MET A 253 -8.25 2.46 18.01
C MET A 253 -7.66 3.66 18.77
N LEU A 254 -7.96 4.89 18.34
CA LEU A 254 -7.59 6.11 19.05
C LEU A 254 -8.17 6.11 20.47
N ILE A 255 -9.48 5.90 20.63
CA ILE A 255 -10.13 5.90 21.94
C ILE A 255 -9.54 4.80 22.83
N ALA A 256 -9.38 3.59 22.31
CA ALA A 256 -8.81 2.46 23.06
C ALA A 256 -7.37 2.76 23.53
N SER A 257 -6.52 3.28 22.63
CA SER A 257 -5.13 3.63 22.97
C SER A 257 -5.05 4.78 23.97
N PHE A 258 -5.94 5.77 23.87
CA PHE A 258 -5.99 6.92 24.77
C PHE A 258 -6.44 6.52 26.18
N ILE A 259 -7.46 5.68 26.29
CA ILE A 259 -7.89 5.11 27.58
C ILE A 259 -6.75 4.29 28.19
N ALA A 260 -6.08 3.44 27.40
CA ALA A 260 -4.93 2.68 27.87
C ALA A 260 -3.80 3.57 28.36
N ALA A 261 -3.49 4.67 27.64
CA ALA A 261 -2.48 5.64 28.06
C ALA A 261 -2.82 6.26 29.43
N ILE A 262 -4.07 6.65 29.66
CA ILE A 262 -4.53 7.20 30.95
C ILE A 262 -4.44 6.15 32.07
N LEU A 263 -4.88 4.92 31.83
CA LEU A 263 -4.83 3.87 32.85
C LEU A 263 -3.38 3.52 33.22
N LEU A 264 -2.48 3.46 32.24
CA LEU A 264 -1.06 3.21 32.45
C LEU A 264 -0.37 4.35 33.20
N THR A 265 -0.71 5.61 32.92
CA THR A 265 -0.15 6.75 33.67
C THR A 265 -0.59 6.72 35.13
N VAL A 266 -1.86 6.40 35.40
CA VAL A 266 -2.38 6.25 36.77
C VAL A 266 -1.68 5.09 37.49
N MET A 267 -1.50 3.93 36.85
CA MET A 267 -0.75 2.81 37.42
C MET A 267 0.67 3.24 37.82
N VAL A 268 1.45 3.79 36.87
CA VAL A 268 2.82 4.25 37.13
C VAL A 268 2.88 5.29 38.26
N TRP A 269 1.88 6.17 38.34
CA TRP A 269 1.77 7.15 39.43
C TRP A 269 1.53 6.48 40.79
N VAL A 270 0.62 5.52 40.88
CA VAL A 270 0.35 4.74 42.10
C VAL A 270 1.57 3.93 42.52
N ASP A 271 2.28 3.30 41.59
CA ASP A 271 3.47 2.51 41.89
C ASP A 271 4.63 3.36 42.39
N SER A 272 4.81 4.56 41.84
CA SER A 272 5.76 5.55 42.35
C SER A 272 5.44 5.97 43.80
N HIS A 273 4.15 6.22 44.09
CA HIS A 273 3.73 6.59 45.44
C HIS A 273 3.86 5.41 46.42
N THR A 274 3.53 4.20 45.98
CA THR A 274 3.67 2.96 46.76
C THR A 274 5.13 2.71 47.11
N TRP A 275 6.06 2.90 46.16
CA TRP A 275 7.50 2.83 46.42
C TRP A 275 7.98 3.82 47.49
N ILE A 276 7.55 5.09 47.39
CA ILE A 276 7.90 6.11 48.39
C ILE A 276 7.36 5.73 49.77
N TYR A 277 6.12 5.25 49.85
CA TYR A 277 5.50 4.81 51.10
C TYR A 277 6.27 3.65 51.74
N ILE A 278 6.63 2.63 50.95
CA ILE A 278 7.42 1.48 51.41
C ILE A 278 8.80 1.91 51.90
N ARG A 279 9.47 2.80 51.16
CA ARG A 279 10.78 3.32 51.56
C ARG A 279 10.69 4.06 52.88
N LYS A 280 9.70 4.95 53.02
CA LYS A 280 9.47 5.71 54.25
C LYS A 280 9.18 4.78 55.42
N ARG A 281 8.32 3.76 55.26
CA ARG A 281 8.05 2.75 56.30
C ARG A 281 9.31 2.01 56.75
N ASN A 282 10.16 1.58 55.82
CA ASN A 282 11.41 0.87 56.16
C ASN A 282 12.40 1.78 56.91
N ASP A 283 12.44 3.07 56.59
CA ASP A 283 13.27 4.06 57.27
C ASP A 283 12.84 4.25 58.73
N TYR A 284 11.53 4.34 59.01
CA TYR A 284 11.01 4.38 60.39
C TYR A 284 11.33 3.12 61.19
N SER A 285 11.20 1.92 60.59
CA SER A 285 11.51 0.67 61.29
C SER A 285 12.99 0.54 61.68
N GLN A 286 13.92 1.18 60.95
CA GLN A 286 15.34 1.21 61.34
C GLN A 286 15.63 2.22 62.46
N VAL A 287 14.82 3.26 62.62
CA VAL A 287 14.98 4.30 63.66
C VAL A 287 14.37 3.88 65.00
N GLU A 288 13.48 2.90 65.03
CA GLU A 288 12.89 2.31 66.25
C GLU A 288 13.75 1.20 66.89
N GLU A 289 14.87 0.82 66.26
CA GLU A 289 15.87 -0.13 66.80
C GLU A 289 17.14 0.47 67.50
N PRO A 290 17.10 1.59 68.27
CA PRO A 290 18.20 1.93 69.17
C PRO A 290 17.96 1.39 70.59
N SER A 291 18.81 0.44 70.99
CA SER A 291 19.21 0.12 72.37
C SER A 291 18.22 -0.56 73.33
N TYR A 292 18.10 -1.89 73.23
CA TYR A 292 17.96 -2.76 74.40
C TYR A 292 19.36 -3.08 74.98
N ILE A 293 20.11 -2.07 75.44
CA ILE A 293 21.35 -2.37 76.17
C ILE A 293 20.96 -2.72 77.61
N SER A 294 20.97 -4.02 77.89
CA SER A 294 20.83 -4.61 79.22
C SER A 294 21.75 -3.92 80.23
N HIS A 295 21.19 -3.53 81.38
CA HIS A 295 21.94 -3.11 82.55
C HIS A 295 22.72 -4.31 83.13
N GLN A 296 24.05 -4.22 83.20
CA GLN A 296 24.85 -4.96 84.19
C GLN A 296 26.09 -4.16 84.62
N PRO A 297 26.45 -4.14 85.93
CA PRO A 297 27.36 -3.16 86.54
C PRO A 297 28.85 -3.54 86.37
N PRO A 298 29.80 -2.65 86.73
CA PRO A 298 31.15 -2.68 86.17
C PRO A 298 32.06 -3.66 86.92
N GLN A 299 32.85 -4.45 86.17
CA GLN A 299 34.05 -5.08 86.70
C GLN A 299 35.29 -4.45 86.06
N ASN A 300 35.99 -3.66 86.87
CA ASN A 300 37.39 -3.30 86.70
C ASN A 300 38.25 -4.57 86.72
N HIS A 301 39.16 -4.75 85.75
CA HIS A 301 40.60 -4.93 85.97
C HIS A 301 41.41 -5.01 84.66
N GLN A 302 42.25 -3.98 84.46
CA GLN A 302 43.66 -4.00 84.04
C GLN A 302 44.12 -4.55 82.68
N THR A 303 44.44 -3.59 81.80
CA THR A 303 45.69 -3.37 81.01
C THR A 303 46.65 -4.52 80.62
N MET A 304 46.95 -4.49 79.31
CA MET A 304 48.26 -4.56 78.62
C MET A 304 48.84 -5.88 78.03
N ALA A 305 49.19 -5.73 76.74
CA ALA A 305 50.37 -6.20 76.02
C ALA A 305 50.38 -7.53 75.22
N ARG A 306 50.81 -7.38 73.96
CA ARG A 306 51.25 -8.36 72.93
C ARG A 306 52.10 -9.52 73.47
N THR A 307 51.89 -10.73 72.95
CA THR A 307 52.75 -11.50 71.99
C THR A 307 52.44 -13.01 72.03
N LEU A 308 52.36 -13.67 70.85
CA LEU A 308 52.40 -15.12 70.61
C LEU A 308 53.86 -15.66 70.74
N PRO A 309 54.18 -16.99 70.67
CA PRO A 309 53.43 -18.23 70.93
C PRO A 309 54.22 -19.34 71.73
N ARG A 310 53.49 -20.42 72.10
CA ARG A 310 53.81 -21.89 72.16
C ARG A 310 55.06 -22.46 72.89
N ASN A 311 54.76 -23.47 73.74
CA ASN A 311 55.51 -24.69 74.17
C ASN A 311 56.70 -24.60 75.16
N HIS A 312 56.63 -25.31 76.31
CA HIS A 312 57.31 -26.61 76.55
C HIS A 312 56.96 -27.27 77.91
N ASN A 313 56.72 -28.58 77.87
CA ASN A 313 56.96 -29.70 78.81
C ASN A 313 56.82 -29.58 80.35
N GLY A 314 56.13 -30.60 80.88
CA GLY A 314 56.11 -31.07 82.27
C GLY A 314 55.12 -32.22 82.39
#